data_AF-A0AA36HAN5-F1
#
_entry.id   AF-A0AA36HAN5-F1
#
_cell.length_a   1.000
_cell.length_b   1.000
_cell.length_c   1.000
_cell.angle_alpha   90.00
_cell.angle_beta   90.00
_cell.angle_gamma   90.00
#
_symmetry.space_group_name_H-M   'P 1'
#
loop_
_entity.id
_entity.type
_entity.pdbx_description
1 polymer ?
#
loop_
_entity_poly.entity_id
_entity_poly.type
_entity_poly.pdbx_seq_one_letter_code
_entity_poly.pdbx_strand_id
1 'polypeptide(L)'
;MTRGTIWKSVRFGTHREETDIKLKTRFLGQVLVLYARPPLQLDSFFALLKEACQQPSSQPITVKWIDEDGDPVSIDSQRELDEAVRILQQSGDAELNIHVFLGQPALPGLPCEGEDRNVYRRGARRWKKIYLFNGHRFQAKRLNRRVQCYICHDYIFGIGRQGYRCADCRLCVHKKCHRLVRTACGQTPTQVIPAQPTPAAFTSGYQPPLNGAEKPSLQGLDNGAFQEAEVVSNQETAAVTGTQDGTAPSKWSVSLSDFRLLTVIGRGSYAKVVQAEHIKTKQIYAIKIIKKQMFNEDEDIDWVQTEKSVFEAASNYPFLVGLHSCFQTESRLFFVIEFVPGGDLMFHMQRQRKLPEDHARFYSSEIILALHFLHSRGIIYRDLKLDNVLIDAEGHVKLTDYGMCKENIGPGDVTATFCGTPNYIAPEILRGEDYGFSVDWWALGVLMYEMMAGRSPFDIVGAAGDPDQNTEDYLFQIILEKQIRIPRSLSVKAASVLKQFLNKDPAERLGCRVDIDEALIDMKEHPFFKNSVDWEALEQRQVAPPYNPSVESDRDLQHFDTQFTDEAPTLTPDDPSVIAKIDQSEFDGFEYVNPLQMSKEDSV
;
A
#
# COMPACT_ATOMS: atom_id res chain seq x y z
N MET A 1 18.06 -54.78 -1.59
CA MET A 1 18.35 -54.31 -2.96
C MET A 1 18.32 -52.79 -2.97
N THR A 2 19.32 -52.14 -3.56
CA THR A 2 19.42 -50.68 -3.64
C THR A 2 18.88 -50.14 -4.96
N ARG A 3 18.17 -49.01 -4.92
CA ARG A 3 17.97 -48.12 -6.08
C ARG A 3 18.29 -46.70 -5.62
N GLY A 4 19.46 -46.20 -5.99
CA GLY A 4 19.92 -44.86 -5.63
C GLY A 4 19.37 -43.81 -6.59
N THR A 5 18.72 -42.77 -6.06
CA THR A 5 18.35 -41.59 -6.84
C THR A 5 19.60 -40.76 -7.10
N ILE A 6 20.12 -40.81 -8.32
CA ILE A 6 21.33 -40.07 -8.72
C ILE A 6 20.98 -38.58 -8.85
N TRP A 7 21.05 -37.86 -7.72
CA TRP A 7 21.27 -36.42 -7.75
C TRP A 7 22.64 -36.16 -8.37
N LYS A 8 22.67 -35.91 -9.69
CA LYS A 8 23.85 -35.36 -10.35
C LYS A 8 24.07 -33.95 -9.79
N SER A 9 24.90 -33.87 -8.76
CA SER A 9 25.57 -32.66 -8.30
C SER A 9 26.38 -32.10 -9.47
N VAL A 10 25.74 -31.27 -10.30
CA VAL A 10 26.46 -30.43 -11.27
C VAL A 10 27.17 -29.36 -10.45
N ARG A 11 28.39 -29.69 -10.02
CA ARG A 11 29.35 -28.71 -9.52
C ARG A 11 29.76 -27.83 -10.70
N PHE A 12 28.92 -26.86 -11.05
CA PHE A 12 29.44 -25.62 -11.60
C PHE A 12 30.46 -25.09 -10.59
N GLY A 13 31.65 -24.76 -11.09
CA GLY A 13 32.82 -24.53 -10.25
C GLY A 13 32.55 -23.43 -9.24
N THR A 14 33.08 -23.58 -8.02
CA THR A 14 33.06 -22.56 -6.97
C THR A 14 34.03 -21.42 -7.30
N HIS A 15 33.79 -20.73 -8.42
CA HIS A 15 34.36 -19.41 -8.65
C HIS A 15 33.73 -18.45 -7.64
N ARG A 16 34.58 -17.89 -6.77
CA ARG A 16 34.23 -16.75 -5.93
C ARG A 16 34.12 -15.52 -6.83
N GLU A 17 32.95 -15.31 -7.44
CA GLU A 17 32.68 -14.11 -8.26
C GLU A 17 32.48 -12.87 -7.38
N GLU A 18 33.63 -12.32 -6.99
CA GLU A 18 33.94 -10.88 -6.94
C GLU A 18 33.06 -10.03 -6.00
N THR A 19 33.49 -9.81 -4.76
CA THR A 19 34.48 -8.77 -4.33
C THR A 19 34.09 -7.32 -4.61
N ASP A 20 32.97 -7.07 -5.28
CA ASP A 20 32.41 -5.72 -5.41
C ASP A 20 31.62 -5.37 -4.14
N ILE A 21 31.84 -4.17 -3.61
CA ILE A 21 30.98 -3.61 -2.56
C ILE A 21 29.67 -3.18 -3.21
N LYS A 22 28.55 -3.61 -2.62
CA LYS A 22 27.22 -3.12 -2.98
C LYS A 22 27.01 -1.76 -2.31
N LEU A 23 26.78 -0.73 -3.11
CA LEU A 23 26.42 0.60 -2.65
C LEU A 23 24.88 0.75 -2.74
N LYS A 24 24.28 1.28 -1.69
CA LYS A 24 22.83 1.49 -1.58
C LYS A 24 22.58 2.97 -1.34
N THR A 25 22.59 3.71 -2.44
CA THR A 25 22.57 5.18 -2.50
C THR A 25 21.13 5.69 -2.52
N ARG A 26 20.79 6.56 -1.58
CA ARG A 26 19.52 7.30 -1.54
C ARG A 26 19.71 8.67 -2.15
N PHE A 27 18.91 9.00 -3.15
CA PHE A 27 18.91 10.29 -3.84
C PHE A 27 17.49 10.64 -4.30
N LEU A 28 16.99 11.84 -3.95
CA LEU A 28 15.69 12.39 -4.38
C LEU A 28 14.52 11.37 -4.40
N GLY A 29 14.32 10.64 -3.29
CA GLY A 29 13.23 9.65 -3.16
C GLY A 29 13.48 8.27 -3.80
N GLN A 30 14.64 8.05 -4.43
CA GLN A 30 15.00 6.78 -5.07
C GLN A 30 16.18 6.09 -4.37
N VAL A 31 16.14 4.75 -4.28
CA VAL A 31 17.25 3.91 -3.81
C VAL A 31 17.93 3.29 -5.02
N LEU A 32 19.10 3.86 -5.36
CA LEU A 32 19.99 3.40 -6.40
C LEU A 32 20.92 2.33 -5.82
N VAL A 33 20.78 1.09 -6.29
CA VAL A 33 21.64 -0.03 -5.93
C VAL A 33 22.66 -0.22 -7.04
N LEU A 34 23.93 -0.03 -6.71
CA LEU A 34 25.05 -0.15 -7.64
C LEU A 34 26.20 -0.93 -6.98
N TYR A 35 27.24 -1.24 -7.76
CA TYR A 35 28.34 -2.11 -7.32
C TYR A 35 29.68 -1.45 -7.67
N ALA A 36 30.60 -1.39 -6.72
CA ALA A 36 31.89 -0.73 -6.87
C ALA A 36 33.05 -1.63 -6.36
N ARG A 37 34.14 -1.70 -7.12
CA ARG A 37 35.25 -2.61 -6.84
C ARG A 37 36.34 -1.93 -6.00
N PRO A 38 36.70 -2.45 -4.81
CA PRO A 38 37.82 -1.93 -4.03
C PRO A 38 39.18 -2.12 -4.75
N PRO A 39 40.19 -1.27 -4.46
CA PRO A 39 40.12 -0.08 -3.60
C PRO A 39 39.32 1.05 -4.26
N LEU A 40 38.47 1.73 -3.49
CA LEU A 40 37.73 2.88 -3.98
C LEU A 40 38.63 4.12 -3.94
N GLN A 41 38.52 4.99 -4.95
CA GLN A 41 39.20 6.29 -4.98
C GLN A 41 38.14 7.38 -5.01
N LEU A 42 38.31 8.43 -4.20
CA LEU A 42 37.27 9.42 -3.90
C LEU A 42 36.65 10.01 -5.16
N ASP A 43 37.47 10.49 -6.11
CA ASP A 43 37.01 11.08 -7.37
C ASP A 43 36.18 10.10 -8.21
N SER A 44 36.62 8.84 -8.30
CA SER A 44 35.92 7.77 -9.04
C SER A 44 34.63 7.34 -8.36
N PHE A 45 34.62 7.31 -7.03
CA PHE A 45 33.42 7.03 -6.21
C PHE A 45 32.39 8.16 -6.34
N PHE A 46 32.83 9.42 -6.32
CA PHE A 46 31.97 10.59 -6.53
C PHE A 46 31.45 10.66 -7.98
N ALA A 47 32.29 10.36 -8.97
CA ALA A 47 31.87 10.29 -10.37
C ALA A 47 30.79 9.21 -10.58
N LEU A 48 31.00 8.01 -10.02
CA LEU A 48 30.05 6.89 -10.05
C LEU A 48 28.72 7.25 -9.37
N LEU A 49 28.75 7.94 -8.22
CA LEU A 49 27.54 8.42 -7.54
C LEU A 49 26.81 9.49 -8.36
N LYS A 50 27.53 10.44 -8.99
CA LYS A 50 26.93 11.44 -9.89
C LYS A 50 26.27 10.82 -11.11
N GLU A 51 26.95 9.88 -11.78
CA GLU A 51 26.41 9.12 -12.91
C GLU A 51 25.12 8.38 -12.52
N ALA A 52 25.15 7.66 -11.40
CA ALA A 52 24.00 6.94 -10.86
C ALA A 52 22.81 7.89 -10.58
N CYS A 53 23.09 9.05 -9.96
CA CYS A 53 22.10 10.08 -9.65
C CYS A 53 21.69 10.94 -10.88
N GLN A 54 22.19 10.61 -12.08
CA GLN A 54 21.97 11.33 -13.34
C GLN A 54 22.38 12.82 -13.28
N GLN A 55 23.40 13.14 -12.49
CA GLN A 55 23.89 14.50 -12.26
C GLN A 55 25.13 14.81 -13.15
N PRO A 56 25.30 16.07 -13.61
CA PRO A 56 26.53 16.51 -14.27
C PRO A 56 27.77 16.27 -13.40
N SER A 57 28.92 15.97 -14.03
CA SER A 57 30.19 15.81 -13.30
C SER A 57 30.58 17.07 -12.48
N SER A 58 30.22 18.25 -12.98
CA SER A 58 30.40 19.55 -12.31
C SER A 58 29.43 19.83 -11.17
N GLN A 59 28.33 19.08 -11.02
CA GLN A 59 27.36 19.30 -9.95
C GLN A 59 28.00 19.02 -8.58
N PRO A 60 27.99 19.98 -7.63
CA PRO A 60 28.36 19.69 -6.25
C PRO A 60 27.36 18.73 -5.62
N ILE A 61 27.89 17.77 -4.86
CA ILE A 61 27.11 16.85 -4.02
C ILE A 61 27.80 16.71 -2.66
N THR A 62 27.01 16.46 -1.62
CA THR A 62 27.49 15.94 -0.34
C THR A 62 27.11 14.47 -0.25
N VAL A 63 28.08 13.64 0.14
CA VAL A 63 27.92 12.19 0.31
C VAL A 63 28.01 11.87 1.79
N LYS A 64 26.97 11.24 2.35
CA LYS A 64 26.96 10.73 3.72
C LYS A 64 26.74 9.23 3.70
N TRP A 65 27.46 8.49 4.54
CA TRP A 65 27.18 7.08 4.82
C TRP A 65 26.56 6.93 6.20
N ILE A 66 25.90 5.80 6.44
CA ILE A 66 25.29 5.47 7.73
C ILE A 66 26.14 4.41 8.41
N ASP A 67 26.59 4.71 9.63
CA ASP A 67 27.45 3.83 10.43
C ASP A 67 26.66 2.74 11.19
N GLU A 68 27.35 2.03 12.10
CA GLU A 68 26.79 0.92 12.87
C GLU A 68 25.74 1.38 13.91
N ASP A 69 25.94 2.55 14.52
CA ASP A 69 25.02 3.17 15.49
C ASP A 69 23.80 3.81 14.79
N GLY A 70 23.95 4.14 13.49
CA GLY A 70 22.90 4.66 12.62
C GLY A 70 23.01 6.15 12.31
N ASP A 71 24.14 6.78 12.65
CA ASP A 71 24.36 8.21 12.47
C ASP A 71 24.91 8.54 11.06
N PRO A 72 24.62 9.75 10.52
CA PRO A 72 24.97 10.13 9.16
C PRO A 72 26.35 10.82 9.07
N VAL A 73 27.38 10.04 8.74
CA VAL A 73 28.78 10.49 8.66
C VAL A 73 29.12 10.94 7.23
N SER A 74 29.68 12.15 7.08
CA SER A 74 30.16 12.64 5.77
C SER A 74 31.37 11.85 5.24
N ILE A 75 31.46 11.75 3.92
CA ILE A 75 32.68 11.33 3.20
C ILE A 75 33.15 12.53 2.38
N ASP A 76 34.05 13.34 2.95
CA ASP A 76 34.62 14.53 2.29
C ASP A 76 36.09 14.32 1.86
N SER A 77 36.71 13.22 2.29
CA SER A 77 38.10 12.86 2.00
C SER A 77 38.30 11.36 1.72
N GLN A 78 39.41 11.02 1.06
CA GLN A 78 39.80 9.62 0.80
C GLN A 78 39.91 8.82 2.11
N ARG A 79 40.33 9.45 3.22
CA ARG A 79 40.48 8.78 4.52
C ARG A 79 39.14 8.35 5.10
N GLU A 80 38.09 9.13 4.95
CA GLU A 80 36.74 8.75 5.41
C GLU A 80 36.12 7.68 4.50
N LEU A 81 36.41 7.70 3.19
CA LEU A 81 36.03 6.64 2.27
C LEU A 81 36.71 5.31 2.60
N ASP A 82 38.02 5.34 2.85
CA ASP A 82 38.81 4.17 3.27
C ASP A 82 38.29 3.63 4.61
N GLU A 83 37.94 4.50 5.56
CA GLU A 83 37.41 4.13 6.87
C GLU A 83 36.00 3.51 6.79
N ALA A 84 35.09 4.09 6.00
CA ALA A 84 33.76 3.52 5.76
C ALA A 84 33.85 2.12 5.11
N VAL A 85 34.78 1.94 4.17
CA VAL A 85 35.08 0.63 3.56
C VAL A 85 35.72 -0.33 4.57
N ARG A 86 36.58 0.16 5.47
CA ARG A 86 37.23 -0.64 6.53
C ARG A 86 36.21 -1.15 7.56
N ILE A 87 35.27 -0.30 7.98
CA ILE A 87 34.22 -0.65 8.95
C ILE A 87 33.27 -1.70 8.34
N LEU A 88 32.78 -1.49 7.11
CA LEU A 88 31.96 -2.47 6.38
C LEU A 88 32.63 -3.87 6.30
N GLN A 89 33.95 -3.91 6.11
CA GLN A 89 34.73 -5.15 6.08
C GLN A 89 34.94 -5.80 7.46
N GLN A 90 34.74 -5.07 8.56
CA GLN A 90 34.83 -5.58 9.93
C GLN A 90 33.48 -6.00 10.51
N SER A 91 32.40 -5.26 10.24
CA SER A 91 31.04 -5.65 10.62
C SER A 91 30.57 -6.91 9.90
N GLY A 92 31.08 -7.12 8.67
CA GLY A 92 30.67 -8.20 7.78
C GLY A 92 29.43 -7.87 6.94
N ASP A 93 29.00 -6.60 6.93
CA ASP A 93 27.83 -6.14 6.19
C ASP A 93 27.97 -6.30 4.67
N ALA A 94 26.84 -6.61 4.04
CA ALA A 94 26.76 -6.85 2.60
C ALA A 94 26.52 -5.58 1.76
N GLU A 95 26.30 -4.40 2.37
CA GLU A 95 26.00 -3.16 1.65
C GLU A 95 26.36 -1.88 2.41
N LEU A 96 27.05 -0.95 1.74
CA LEU A 96 27.29 0.40 2.26
C LEU A 96 26.05 1.26 2.02
N ASN A 97 25.42 1.74 3.10
CA ASN A 97 24.24 2.60 3.02
C ASN A 97 24.68 4.06 2.85
N ILE A 98 24.31 4.66 1.71
CA ILE A 98 24.74 6.01 1.31
C ILE A 98 23.51 6.90 1.11
N HIS A 99 23.67 8.19 1.38
CA HIS A 99 22.79 9.28 1.03
C HIS A 99 23.58 10.31 0.21
N VAL A 100 22.98 10.80 -0.86
CA VAL A 100 23.55 11.86 -1.71
C VAL A 100 22.60 13.05 -1.69
N PHE A 101 23.14 14.21 -1.37
CA PHE A 101 22.44 15.50 -1.38
C PHE A 101 23.05 16.40 -2.46
N LEU A 102 22.25 17.32 -3.02
CA LEU A 102 22.73 18.31 -3.98
C LEU A 102 23.35 19.51 -3.25
N GLY A 103 24.40 20.09 -3.84
CA GLY A 103 25.09 21.24 -3.27
C GLY A 103 26.14 20.83 -2.24
N GLN A 104 26.32 21.70 -1.25
CA GLN A 104 27.09 21.50 -0.01
C GLN A 104 26.34 22.23 1.13
N PRO A 105 26.47 21.80 2.39
CA PRO A 105 25.84 22.50 3.52
C PRO A 105 26.42 23.91 3.68
N ALA A 106 25.59 24.87 4.11
CA ALA A 106 25.96 26.29 4.16
C ALA A 106 27.14 26.60 5.11
N LEU A 107 27.33 25.76 6.13
CA LEU A 107 28.51 25.73 7.01
C LEU A 107 28.81 24.25 7.39
N PRO A 108 30.07 23.91 7.74
CA PRO A 108 30.39 22.59 8.28
C PRO A 108 29.53 22.24 9.50
N GLY A 109 29.01 21.01 9.54
CA GLY A 109 28.13 20.52 10.61
C GLY A 109 26.65 20.88 10.48
N LEU A 110 26.23 21.65 9.47
CA LEU A 110 24.82 21.87 9.15
C LEU A 110 24.28 20.78 8.18
N PRO A 111 22.96 20.54 8.15
CA PRO A 111 22.32 19.70 7.12
C PRO A 111 22.40 20.34 5.72
N CYS A 112 22.33 19.49 4.70
CA CYS A 112 22.21 19.90 3.29
C CYS A 112 20.78 20.32 2.94
N GLU A 113 20.58 20.95 1.78
CA GLU A 113 19.22 21.21 1.27
C GLU A 113 18.51 19.87 0.99
N GLY A 114 17.33 19.67 1.60
CA GLY A 114 16.59 18.39 1.56
C GLY A 114 17.08 17.32 2.54
N GLU A 115 18.02 17.62 3.43
CA GLU A 115 18.42 16.73 4.52
C GLU A 115 17.55 16.97 5.77
N ASP A 116 16.69 16.00 6.10
CA ASP A 116 15.92 15.97 7.35
C ASP A 116 16.35 14.77 8.22
N ARG A 117 16.20 14.85 9.55
CA ARG A 117 16.61 13.77 10.48
C ARG A 117 15.83 12.46 10.27
N ASN A 118 14.65 12.50 9.66
CA ASN A 118 13.79 11.33 9.45
C ASN A 118 14.20 10.54 8.20
N VAL A 119 14.91 11.15 7.23
CA VAL A 119 15.50 10.48 6.06
C VAL A 119 16.40 9.29 6.46
N TYR A 120 17.02 9.36 7.64
CA TYR A 120 17.92 8.32 8.16
C TYR A 120 17.20 7.19 8.95
N ARG A 121 15.98 7.43 9.46
CA ARG A 121 15.20 6.41 10.19
C ARG A 121 14.89 5.21 9.28
N ARG A 122 15.29 3.99 9.68
CA ARG A 122 14.98 2.75 8.94
C ARG A 122 13.46 2.61 8.77
N GLY A 123 12.98 2.50 7.53
CA GLY A 123 11.56 2.30 7.21
C GLY A 123 10.69 3.56 7.12
N ALA A 124 11.15 4.73 7.58
CA ALA A 124 10.31 5.94 7.70
C ALA A 124 9.78 6.53 6.38
N ARG A 125 10.33 6.11 5.24
CA ARG A 125 9.79 6.36 3.88
C ARG A 125 10.10 5.12 3.03
N ARG A 126 9.19 4.75 2.11
CA ARG A 126 9.49 3.80 1.01
C ARG A 126 10.09 4.59 -0.16
N TRP A 127 11.07 3.99 -0.83
CA TRP A 127 11.88 4.65 -1.88
C TRP A 127 12.11 3.66 -3.02
N LYS A 128 11.77 4.05 -4.25
CA LYS A 128 11.83 3.21 -5.47
C LYS A 128 13.23 2.64 -5.69
N LYS A 129 13.35 1.30 -5.65
CA LYS A 129 14.63 0.58 -5.78
C LYS A 129 14.99 0.33 -7.24
N ILE A 130 16.08 0.94 -7.71
CA ILE A 130 16.63 0.80 -9.07
C ILE A 130 18.01 0.18 -8.97
N TYR A 131 18.21 -0.97 -9.63
CA TYR A 131 19.47 -1.68 -9.70
C TYR A 131 20.22 -1.26 -10.97
N LEU A 132 21.35 -0.57 -10.81
CA LEU A 132 22.15 -0.04 -11.90
C LEU A 132 23.22 -1.05 -12.32
N PHE A 133 23.21 -1.47 -13.59
CA PHE A 133 24.23 -2.35 -14.14
C PHE A 133 24.40 -2.14 -15.65
N ASN A 134 25.63 -1.81 -16.11
CA ASN A 134 25.95 -1.52 -17.52
C ASN A 134 24.95 -0.57 -18.22
N GLY A 135 24.60 0.52 -17.54
CA GLY A 135 23.63 1.53 -18.01
C GLY A 135 22.16 1.13 -17.94
N HIS A 136 21.82 -0.09 -17.54
CA HIS A 136 20.42 -0.52 -17.35
C HIS A 136 19.90 -0.09 -15.98
N ARG A 137 18.71 0.50 -15.94
CA ARG A 137 17.97 0.80 -14.70
C ARG A 137 17.00 -0.35 -14.38
N PHE A 138 17.50 -1.43 -13.81
CA PHE A 138 16.70 -2.62 -13.51
C PHE A 138 15.76 -2.40 -12.31
N GLN A 139 14.47 -2.67 -12.50
CA GLN A 139 13.43 -2.63 -11.47
C GLN A 139 12.87 -4.05 -11.24
N ALA A 140 12.56 -4.40 -9.99
CA ALA A 140 12.07 -5.74 -9.64
C ALA A 140 10.59 -5.88 -10.02
N LYS A 141 10.28 -6.63 -11.08
CA LYS A 141 8.92 -6.79 -11.59
C LYS A 141 8.35 -8.19 -11.33
N ARG A 142 7.04 -8.25 -11.10
CA ARG A 142 6.21 -9.46 -11.31
C ARG A 142 5.92 -9.53 -12.81
N LEU A 143 6.07 -10.71 -13.43
CA LEU A 143 5.86 -10.86 -14.87
C LEU A 143 4.62 -11.72 -15.10
N ASN A 144 3.53 -11.07 -15.55
CA ASN A 144 2.20 -11.66 -15.72
C ASN A 144 2.06 -12.61 -16.93
N ARG A 145 3.10 -12.73 -17.76
CA ARG A 145 3.16 -13.60 -18.94
C ARG A 145 4.48 -14.40 -18.91
N ARG A 146 4.57 -15.49 -19.68
CA ARG A 146 5.80 -16.33 -19.78
C ARG A 146 6.95 -15.60 -20.46
N VAL A 147 7.65 -14.75 -19.70
CA VAL A 147 8.83 -14.00 -20.18
C VAL A 147 10.08 -14.86 -20.08
N GLN A 148 10.90 -14.86 -21.12
CA GLN A 148 12.19 -15.54 -21.17
C GLN A 148 13.30 -14.61 -20.64
N CYS A 149 14.23 -15.14 -19.85
CA CYS A 149 15.39 -14.41 -19.37
C CYS A 149 16.41 -14.21 -20.50
N TYR A 150 16.85 -12.96 -20.72
CA TYR A 150 17.84 -12.60 -21.74
C TYR A 150 19.20 -13.33 -21.59
N ILE A 151 19.53 -13.83 -20.40
CA ILE A 151 20.85 -14.43 -20.11
C ILE A 151 20.84 -15.95 -20.14
N CYS A 152 20.00 -16.62 -19.34
CA CYS A 152 20.01 -18.09 -19.27
C CYS A 152 18.98 -18.75 -20.19
N HIS A 153 18.15 -17.96 -20.89
CA HIS A 153 17.08 -18.43 -21.77
C HIS A 153 15.99 -19.31 -21.11
N ASP A 154 16.04 -19.54 -19.80
CA ASP A 154 14.92 -20.09 -19.03
C ASP A 154 13.77 -19.07 -18.90
N TYR A 155 12.56 -19.56 -18.68
CA TYR A 155 11.43 -18.72 -18.29
C TYR A 155 11.60 -18.12 -16.88
N ILE A 156 11.07 -16.92 -16.68
CA ILE A 156 10.93 -16.29 -15.39
C ILE A 156 9.57 -16.72 -14.81
N PHE A 157 9.57 -17.41 -13.67
CA PHE A 157 8.37 -17.92 -12.98
C PHE A 157 8.61 -18.01 -11.46
N GLY A 158 7.53 -18.09 -10.69
CA GLY A 158 7.55 -18.15 -9.21
C GLY A 158 6.48 -17.24 -8.58
N ILE A 159 6.57 -17.02 -7.27
CA ILE A 159 5.67 -16.13 -6.51
C ILE A 159 6.33 -14.75 -6.33
N GLY A 160 5.52 -13.67 -6.34
CA GLY A 160 5.97 -12.29 -6.15
C GLY A 160 6.79 -11.70 -7.31
N ARG A 161 7.73 -10.79 -7.00
CA ARG A 161 8.62 -10.14 -7.99
C ARG A 161 9.70 -11.12 -8.48
N GLN A 162 9.38 -11.93 -9.50
CA GLN A 162 10.19 -13.03 -10.00
C GLN A 162 11.51 -12.61 -10.67
N GLY A 163 11.56 -11.42 -11.28
CA GLY A 163 12.69 -10.98 -12.11
C GLY A 163 12.97 -9.48 -12.03
N TYR A 164 13.90 -9.04 -12.86
CA TYR A 164 14.17 -7.63 -13.13
C TYR A 164 13.80 -7.28 -14.58
N ARG A 165 13.21 -6.09 -14.78
CA ARG A 165 13.00 -5.45 -16.09
C ARG A 165 13.79 -4.14 -16.10
N CYS A 166 14.55 -3.86 -17.16
CA CYS A 166 15.18 -2.56 -17.36
C CYS A 166 14.10 -1.52 -17.69
N ALA A 167 14.05 -0.40 -16.96
CA ALA A 167 13.07 0.67 -17.18
C ALA A 167 13.20 1.32 -18.57
N ASP A 168 14.41 1.35 -19.11
CA ASP A 168 14.74 2.07 -20.35
C ASP A 168 14.51 1.22 -21.60
N CYS A 169 15.11 0.02 -21.67
CA CYS A 169 15.03 -0.86 -22.84
C CYS A 169 14.11 -2.08 -22.67
N ARG A 170 13.38 -2.19 -21.55
CA ARG A 170 12.43 -3.27 -21.22
C ARG A 170 13.03 -4.69 -21.17
N LEU A 171 14.34 -4.84 -21.30
CA LEU A 171 15.08 -6.11 -21.19
C LEU A 171 14.80 -6.81 -19.86
N CYS A 172 14.45 -8.10 -19.91
CA CYS A 172 14.02 -8.89 -18.73
C CYS A 172 15.01 -10.02 -18.40
N VAL A 173 15.30 -10.21 -17.10
CA VAL A 173 16.22 -11.23 -16.57
C VAL A 173 15.76 -11.73 -15.19
N HIS A 174 16.16 -12.94 -14.77
CA HIS A 174 15.99 -13.34 -13.36
C HIS A 174 16.83 -12.43 -12.43
N LYS A 175 16.44 -12.35 -11.15
CA LYS A 175 17.21 -11.62 -10.13
C LYS A 175 18.69 -12.03 -10.07
N LYS A 176 18.98 -13.33 -10.20
CA LYS A 176 20.35 -13.89 -10.25
C LYS A 176 21.16 -13.52 -11.51
N CYS A 177 20.51 -13.01 -12.57
CA CYS A 177 21.12 -12.83 -13.89
C CYS A 177 21.47 -11.39 -14.27
N HIS A 178 21.01 -10.36 -13.54
CA HIS A 178 21.25 -8.96 -13.94
C HIS A 178 22.74 -8.56 -14.01
N ARG A 179 23.57 -8.99 -13.04
CA ARG A 179 25.04 -8.80 -13.05
C ARG A 179 25.76 -9.55 -14.19
N LEU A 180 25.05 -10.34 -15.00
CA LEU A 180 25.60 -11.05 -16.16
C LEU A 180 25.30 -10.34 -17.50
N VAL A 181 24.51 -9.25 -17.49
CA VAL A 181 24.16 -8.49 -18.70
C VAL A 181 25.35 -7.69 -19.20
N ARG A 182 26.07 -8.22 -20.20
CA ARG A 182 27.25 -7.58 -20.80
C ARG A 182 26.92 -6.50 -21.84
N THR A 183 25.74 -6.53 -22.45
CA THR A 183 25.28 -5.52 -23.43
C THR A 183 24.90 -4.23 -22.70
N ALA A 184 25.47 -3.09 -23.10
CA ALA A 184 25.06 -1.79 -22.54
C ALA A 184 23.61 -1.44 -22.90
N CYS A 185 22.92 -0.71 -22.03
CA CYS A 185 21.54 -0.31 -22.29
C CYS A 185 21.41 0.52 -23.59
N GLY A 186 20.35 0.27 -24.35
CA GLY A 186 20.09 0.94 -25.64
C GLY A 186 20.89 0.41 -26.84
N GLN A 187 21.89 -0.46 -26.64
CA GLN A 187 22.60 -1.10 -27.75
C GLN A 187 21.88 -2.36 -28.25
N THR A 188 21.60 -2.41 -29.55
CA THR A 188 21.10 -3.60 -30.23
C THR A 188 22.13 -4.74 -30.12
N PRO A 189 21.73 -6.01 -29.86
CA PRO A 189 22.70 -7.10 -29.74
C PRO A 189 23.39 -7.42 -31.07
N THR A 190 24.61 -6.94 -31.26
CA THR A 190 25.45 -7.30 -32.41
C THR A 190 25.80 -8.79 -32.35
N GLN A 191 25.23 -9.59 -33.24
CA GLN A 191 25.57 -11.01 -33.34
C GLN A 191 27.04 -11.18 -33.74
N VAL A 192 27.80 -11.96 -32.97
CA VAL A 192 29.21 -12.20 -33.24
C VAL A 192 29.37 -13.31 -34.28
N ILE A 193 29.65 -12.90 -35.52
CA ILE A 193 30.13 -13.77 -36.61
C ILE A 193 31.49 -13.19 -37.06
N PRO A 194 32.56 -13.99 -37.21
CA PRO A 194 33.92 -13.45 -37.30
C PRO A 194 34.40 -13.06 -38.72
N ALA A 195 35.35 -12.11 -38.73
CA ALA A 195 36.40 -11.82 -39.73
C ALA A 195 36.17 -10.86 -40.94
N GLN A 196 36.59 -9.59 -40.73
CA GLN A 196 37.40 -8.69 -41.60
C GLN A 196 36.91 -8.26 -43.03
N PRO A 197 37.39 -7.11 -43.58
CA PRO A 197 38.04 -5.91 -42.97
C PRO A 197 37.40 -4.54 -43.37
N THR A 198 38.00 -3.46 -42.85
CA THR A 198 37.66 -2.00 -42.87
C THR A 198 37.94 -1.27 -44.21
N PRO A 199 37.66 0.07 -44.38
CA PRO A 199 37.17 1.13 -43.45
C PRO A 199 35.80 1.75 -43.90
N ALA A 200 35.27 2.92 -43.46
CA ALA A 200 35.71 4.10 -42.68
C ALA A 200 34.50 4.68 -41.86
N ALA A 201 34.36 5.92 -41.33
CA ALA A 201 35.10 7.20 -41.41
C ALA A 201 34.81 8.16 -40.20
N PHE A 202 35.08 9.47 -40.39
CA PHE A 202 34.79 10.66 -39.57
C PHE A 202 33.30 10.80 -39.14
N THR A 203 32.81 11.28 -37.98
CA THR A 203 33.23 12.07 -36.77
C THR A 203 32.63 13.49 -36.68
N SER A 204 32.02 13.80 -35.52
CA SER A 204 31.65 15.14 -34.98
C SER A 204 30.50 15.91 -35.67
N GLY A 205 29.63 16.65 -34.96
CA GLY A 205 29.46 16.77 -33.49
C GLY A 205 28.63 17.99 -33.03
N TYR A 206 28.56 18.15 -31.70
CA TYR A 206 28.12 19.32 -30.90
C TYR A 206 26.62 19.76 -30.83
N GLN A 207 26.17 19.83 -29.56
CA GLN A 207 24.99 20.48 -28.97
C GLN A 207 25.37 21.87 -28.37
N PRO A 208 24.49 22.59 -27.62
CA PRO A 208 23.04 22.78 -27.75
C PRO A 208 22.71 24.27 -28.14
N PRO A 209 22.45 25.30 -27.28
CA PRO A 209 22.07 25.41 -25.86
C PRO A 209 20.67 26.06 -25.57
N LEU A 210 20.19 25.85 -24.33
CA LEU A 210 19.57 26.76 -23.33
C LEU A 210 19.11 28.19 -23.76
N ASN A 211 18.11 28.83 -23.15
CA ASN A 211 17.79 28.86 -21.70
C ASN A 211 16.39 29.47 -21.41
N GLY A 212 15.88 29.38 -20.17
CA GLY A 212 14.74 30.17 -19.69
C GLY A 212 13.96 29.53 -18.54
N ALA A 213 13.91 30.17 -17.37
CA ALA A 213 13.22 29.69 -16.18
C ALA A 213 12.70 30.87 -15.33
N GLU A 214 11.65 30.64 -14.52
CA GLU A 214 11.40 31.42 -13.30
C GLU A 214 10.44 30.70 -12.31
N LYS A 215 10.41 31.17 -11.07
CA LYS A 215 9.67 30.68 -9.87
C LYS A 215 9.23 31.92 -9.08
N PRO A 216 8.07 31.94 -8.39
CA PRO A 216 7.92 31.27 -7.08
C PRO A 216 6.55 30.54 -6.98
N SER A 217 5.98 30.11 -5.84
CA SER A 217 6.35 30.19 -4.41
C SER A 217 5.97 28.88 -3.68
N LEU A 218 5.94 28.86 -2.34
CA LEU A 218 5.36 27.78 -1.51
C LEU A 218 4.96 28.31 -0.13
N GLN A 219 3.78 27.91 0.36
CA GLN A 219 3.27 28.11 1.73
C GLN A 219 2.37 26.91 2.10
N GLY A 220 2.35 26.52 3.37
CA GLY A 220 1.36 25.59 3.95
C GLY A 220 1.45 24.13 3.50
N LEU A 221 1.75 23.22 4.44
CA LEU A 221 1.47 21.80 4.24
C LEU A 221 0.02 21.53 4.65
N ASP A 222 -0.85 21.37 3.65
CA ASP A 222 -2.25 20.97 3.80
C ASP A 222 -2.62 19.96 2.68
N ASN A 223 -3.82 19.39 2.76
CA ASN A 223 -4.28 18.15 2.13
C ASN A 223 -4.29 18.16 0.58
N GLY A 224 -3.12 18.00 -0.04
CA GLY A 224 -2.89 18.25 -1.47
C GLY A 224 -3.40 17.23 -2.51
N ALA A 225 -3.88 16.04 -2.13
CA ALA A 225 -4.23 14.98 -3.10
C ALA A 225 -5.47 15.30 -3.98
N PHE A 226 -6.34 16.18 -3.47
CA PHE A 226 -7.56 16.65 -4.14
C PHE A 226 -7.81 18.15 -3.86
N GLN A 227 -6.83 19.02 -4.11
CA GLN A 227 -7.12 20.44 -4.29
C GLN A 227 -7.93 20.64 -5.58
N GLU A 228 -9.10 21.25 -5.46
CA GLU A 228 -9.99 21.54 -6.58
C GLU A 228 -9.84 23.00 -7.00
N ALA A 229 -9.73 23.23 -8.31
CA ALA A 229 -9.81 24.55 -8.90
C ALA A 229 -11.19 24.69 -9.56
N GLU A 230 -12.05 25.53 -9.00
CA GLU A 230 -13.31 25.88 -9.66
C GLU A 230 -13.03 26.62 -10.99
N VAL A 231 -13.36 25.97 -12.10
CA VAL A 231 -13.35 26.60 -13.43
C VAL A 231 -14.73 26.41 -14.04
N VAL A 232 -15.56 27.45 -13.90
CA VAL A 232 -16.85 27.54 -14.61
C VAL A 232 -16.56 27.55 -16.12
N SER A 233 -17.03 26.52 -16.82
CA SER A 233 -16.99 26.45 -18.28
C SER A 233 -18.36 26.07 -18.84
N ASN A 234 -18.71 26.66 -19.98
CA ASN A 234 -20.07 26.60 -20.53
C ASN A 234 -20.37 25.24 -21.17
N GLN A 235 -21.67 24.90 -21.23
CA GLN A 235 -22.17 23.77 -22.00
C GLN A 235 -21.99 24.01 -23.50
N GLU A 236 -21.09 23.28 -24.16
CA GLU A 236 -21.16 23.02 -25.60
C GLU A 236 -21.07 21.53 -25.90
N THR A 237 -22.10 20.99 -26.54
CA THR A 237 -22.19 19.58 -26.91
C THR A 237 -21.41 19.30 -28.20
N ALA A 238 -20.14 18.91 -28.08
CA ALA A 238 -19.31 18.49 -29.21
C ALA A 238 -19.45 16.98 -29.47
N ALA A 239 -20.16 16.60 -30.54
CA ALA A 239 -20.18 15.23 -31.03
C ALA A 239 -18.89 14.91 -31.82
N VAL A 240 -18.14 13.88 -31.41
CA VAL A 240 -16.91 13.46 -32.08
C VAL A 240 -17.17 12.20 -32.91
N THR A 241 -16.93 12.26 -34.22
CA THR A 241 -17.17 11.18 -35.17
C THR A 241 -15.89 10.58 -35.73
N GLY A 242 -15.72 9.26 -35.59
CA GLY A 242 -14.64 8.48 -36.16
C GLY A 242 -13.45 8.29 -35.21
N THR A 243 -12.66 7.21 -35.33
CA THR A 243 -12.67 6.16 -36.36
C THR A 243 -12.95 4.77 -35.77
N GLN A 244 -13.64 3.91 -36.52
CA GLN A 244 -13.78 2.50 -36.18
C GLN A 244 -12.47 1.76 -36.49
N ASP A 245 -11.88 1.11 -35.49
CA ASP A 245 -10.89 0.05 -35.71
C ASP A 245 -11.36 -1.23 -35.01
N GLY A 246 -11.18 -2.37 -35.68
CA GLY A 246 -12.09 -3.51 -35.54
C GLY A 246 -11.76 -4.52 -34.44
N THR A 247 -12.02 -4.20 -33.17
CA THR A 247 -12.25 -5.21 -32.13
C THR A 247 -13.71 -5.20 -31.70
N ALA A 248 -14.37 -6.36 -31.77
CA ALA A 248 -15.73 -6.48 -31.23
C ALA A 248 -15.68 -6.33 -29.70
N PRO A 249 -16.56 -5.51 -29.08
CA PRO A 249 -16.59 -5.39 -27.63
C PRO A 249 -16.89 -6.77 -27.03
N SER A 250 -16.17 -7.13 -25.97
CA SER A 250 -16.52 -8.32 -25.19
C SER A 250 -17.93 -8.11 -24.62
N LYS A 251 -18.74 -9.17 -24.59
CA LYS A 251 -20.18 -9.11 -24.25
C LYS A 251 -20.46 -8.78 -22.76
N TRP A 252 -19.46 -8.27 -22.04
CA TRP A 252 -19.34 -8.23 -20.58
C TRP A 252 -18.50 -7.04 -20.06
N SER A 253 -18.20 -6.03 -20.90
CA SER A 253 -17.46 -4.83 -20.45
C SER A 253 -18.39 -3.83 -19.77
N VAL A 254 -18.25 -3.65 -18.45
CA VAL A 254 -18.89 -2.56 -17.69
C VAL A 254 -18.01 -1.30 -17.78
N SER A 255 -18.63 -0.12 -17.92
CA SER A 255 -17.94 1.17 -18.05
C SER A 255 -18.52 2.26 -17.16
N LEU A 256 -17.84 3.42 -17.08
CA LEU A 256 -18.38 4.61 -16.41
C LEU A 256 -19.70 5.09 -17.06
N SER A 257 -19.87 4.88 -18.36
CA SER A 257 -21.09 5.27 -19.10
C SER A 257 -22.31 4.38 -18.84
N ASP A 258 -22.16 3.26 -18.13
CA ASP A 258 -23.29 2.48 -17.60
C ASP A 258 -23.90 3.12 -16.34
N PHE A 259 -23.20 4.04 -15.66
CA PHE A 259 -23.63 4.63 -14.39
C PHE A 259 -23.95 6.12 -14.50
N ARG A 260 -24.98 6.54 -13.76
CA ARG A 260 -25.23 7.95 -13.45
C ARG A 260 -24.69 8.23 -12.06
N LEU A 261 -23.62 9.00 -11.97
CA LEU A 261 -23.10 9.52 -10.70
C LEU A 261 -24.12 10.51 -10.10
N LEU A 262 -24.37 10.43 -8.78
CA LEU A 262 -25.44 11.18 -8.08
C LEU A 262 -24.87 12.26 -7.16
N THR A 263 -24.09 11.87 -6.15
CA THR A 263 -23.32 12.78 -5.28
C THR A 263 -22.11 12.08 -4.69
N VAL A 264 -21.19 12.86 -4.10
CA VAL A 264 -20.03 12.37 -3.36
C VAL A 264 -20.46 11.98 -1.95
N ILE A 265 -20.00 10.83 -1.47
CA ILE A 265 -20.38 10.28 -0.16
C ILE A 265 -19.18 10.06 0.77
N GLY A 266 -17.97 10.30 0.28
CA GLY A 266 -16.77 10.28 1.13
C GLY A 266 -15.47 10.54 0.36
N ARG A 267 -14.44 10.95 1.10
CA ARG A 267 -13.06 11.05 0.62
C ARG A 267 -12.13 10.32 1.60
N GLY A 268 -11.27 9.45 1.07
CA GLY A 268 -10.14 8.88 1.79
C GLY A 268 -8.81 9.34 1.16
N SER A 269 -7.69 9.05 1.82
CA SER A 269 -6.34 9.52 1.42
C SER A 269 -5.94 9.21 -0.03
N TYR A 270 -6.58 8.20 -0.64
CA TYR A 270 -6.30 7.74 -2.00
C TYR A 270 -7.54 7.71 -2.93
N ALA A 271 -8.75 7.94 -2.41
CA ALA A 271 -10.00 7.66 -3.14
C ALA A 271 -11.09 8.72 -2.93
N LYS A 272 -11.86 9.00 -3.99
CA LYS A 272 -13.16 9.71 -3.91
C LYS A 272 -14.26 8.66 -4.05
N VAL A 273 -15.25 8.66 -3.15
CA VAL A 273 -16.37 7.70 -3.16
C VAL A 273 -17.65 8.42 -3.54
N VAL A 274 -18.38 7.87 -4.51
CA VAL A 274 -19.53 8.53 -5.15
C VAL A 274 -20.72 7.57 -5.20
N GLN A 275 -21.90 8.01 -4.76
CA GLN A 275 -23.16 7.28 -4.95
C GLN A 275 -23.55 7.33 -6.44
N ALA A 276 -23.96 6.20 -7.01
CA ALA A 276 -24.30 6.09 -8.43
C ALA A 276 -25.49 5.16 -8.69
N GLU A 277 -26.31 5.50 -9.69
CA GLU A 277 -27.38 4.65 -10.21
C GLU A 277 -26.89 3.88 -11.45
N HIS A 278 -26.99 2.55 -11.47
CA HIS A 278 -26.81 1.80 -12.72
C HIS A 278 -27.98 2.12 -13.67
N ILE A 279 -27.67 2.66 -14.85
CA ILE A 279 -28.66 3.31 -15.72
C ILE A 279 -29.76 2.34 -16.17
N LYS A 280 -29.41 1.06 -16.35
CA LYS A 280 -30.33 0.00 -16.78
C LYS A 280 -31.24 -0.48 -15.64
N THR A 281 -30.65 -0.99 -14.55
CA THR A 281 -31.39 -1.68 -13.46
C THR A 281 -31.95 -0.76 -12.39
N LYS A 282 -31.57 0.53 -12.37
CA LYS A 282 -31.96 1.54 -11.36
C LYS A 282 -31.49 1.27 -9.93
N GLN A 283 -30.68 0.23 -9.74
CA GLN A 283 -30.02 -0.09 -8.48
C GLN A 283 -28.94 0.94 -8.15
N ILE A 284 -28.83 1.26 -6.86
CA ILE A 284 -27.82 2.17 -6.31
C ILE A 284 -26.58 1.39 -5.87
N TYR A 285 -25.42 1.97 -6.16
CA TYR A 285 -24.09 1.48 -5.81
C TYR A 285 -23.24 2.63 -5.26
N ALA A 286 -22.21 2.30 -4.48
CA ALA A 286 -21.10 3.22 -4.25
C ALA A 286 -19.99 2.90 -5.25
N ILE A 287 -19.30 3.93 -5.77
CA ILE A 287 -18.16 3.77 -6.66
C ILE A 287 -16.94 4.40 -5.99
N LYS A 288 -15.96 3.57 -5.60
CA LYS A 288 -14.65 3.99 -5.09
C LYS A 288 -13.74 4.28 -6.28
N ILE A 289 -13.32 5.54 -6.42
CA ILE A 289 -12.58 6.05 -7.59
C ILE A 289 -11.16 6.43 -7.17
N ILE A 290 -10.16 5.81 -7.79
CA ILE A 290 -8.74 6.02 -7.47
C ILE A 290 -7.99 6.52 -8.71
N LYS A 291 -7.18 7.57 -8.56
CA LYS A 291 -6.35 8.10 -9.66
C LYS A 291 -5.14 7.17 -9.89
N LYS A 292 -4.94 6.68 -11.11
CA LYS A 292 -3.80 5.81 -11.47
C LYS A 292 -2.44 6.45 -11.18
N GLN A 293 -2.35 7.78 -11.27
CA GLN A 293 -1.14 8.55 -10.94
C GLN A 293 -0.64 8.39 -9.48
N MET A 294 -1.45 7.81 -8.58
CA MET A 294 -1.04 7.55 -7.19
C MET A 294 -0.14 6.31 -7.09
N PHE A 295 -0.35 5.32 -7.96
CA PHE A 295 0.44 4.10 -8.01
C PHE A 295 1.75 4.39 -8.76
N ASN A 296 2.84 4.59 -8.00
CA ASN A 296 4.16 4.94 -8.54
C ASN A 296 5.21 3.86 -8.30
N GLU A 297 4.92 2.90 -7.41
CA GLU A 297 5.76 1.75 -7.08
C GLU A 297 5.03 0.43 -7.36
N ASP A 298 5.80 -0.63 -7.63
CA ASP A 298 5.30 -2.01 -7.77
C ASP A 298 4.51 -2.53 -6.56
N GLU A 299 4.66 -1.89 -5.39
CA GLU A 299 3.95 -2.23 -4.16
C GLU A 299 2.51 -1.70 -4.16
N ASP A 300 2.27 -0.57 -4.82
CA ASP A 300 0.95 0.07 -4.89
C ASP A 300 0.03 -0.67 -5.90
N ILE A 301 0.61 -1.41 -6.85
CA ILE A 301 -0.12 -2.26 -7.81
C ILE A 301 -0.47 -3.63 -7.20
N ASP A 302 0.43 -4.20 -6.38
CA ASP A 302 0.10 -5.39 -5.58
C ASP A 302 -1.07 -5.08 -4.59
N TRP A 303 -1.18 -3.84 -4.08
CA TRP A 303 -2.32 -3.33 -3.27
C TRP A 303 -3.64 -3.35 -4.05
N VAL A 304 -3.67 -2.84 -5.31
CA VAL A 304 -4.89 -2.85 -6.16
C VAL A 304 -5.37 -4.28 -6.43
N GLN A 305 -4.44 -5.18 -6.72
CA GLN A 305 -4.77 -6.58 -7.02
C GLN A 305 -5.29 -7.30 -5.77
N THR A 306 -4.69 -7.01 -4.60
CA THR A 306 -5.14 -7.51 -3.29
C THR A 306 -6.55 -7.00 -2.96
N GLU A 307 -6.82 -5.70 -3.09
CA GLU A 307 -8.15 -5.13 -2.83
C GLU A 307 -9.22 -5.82 -3.69
N LYS A 308 -8.93 -6.05 -4.99
CA LYS A 308 -9.81 -6.79 -5.89
C LYS A 308 -10.08 -8.22 -5.42
N SER A 309 -9.07 -9.03 -5.11
CA SER A 309 -9.29 -10.44 -4.73
C SER A 309 -9.91 -10.60 -3.34
N VAL A 310 -9.65 -9.68 -2.40
CA VAL A 310 -10.39 -9.63 -1.12
C VAL A 310 -11.86 -9.29 -1.37
N PHE A 311 -12.17 -8.30 -2.23
CA PHE A 311 -13.54 -8.01 -2.65
C PHE A 311 -14.23 -9.22 -3.30
N GLU A 312 -13.56 -9.94 -4.21
CA GLU A 312 -14.09 -11.16 -4.84
C GLU A 312 -14.40 -12.26 -3.79
N ALA A 313 -13.53 -12.43 -2.79
CA ALA A 313 -13.75 -13.37 -1.69
C ALA A 313 -14.85 -12.93 -0.70
N ALA A 314 -14.97 -11.63 -0.46
CA ALA A 314 -15.90 -11.00 0.48
C ALA A 314 -17.36 -10.97 -0.01
N SER A 315 -17.57 -10.94 -1.33
CA SER A 315 -18.84 -10.56 -2.00
C SER A 315 -20.09 -11.40 -1.72
N ASN A 316 -20.02 -12.39 -0.82
CA ASN A 316 -21.15 -13.24 -0.44
C ASN A 316 -21.29 -13.40 1.09
N TYR A 317 -20.52 -12.67 1.91
CA TYR A 317 -20.64 -12.72 3.37
C TYR A 317 -21.48 -11.54 3.89
N PRO A 318 -22.43 -11.75 4.82
CA PRO A 318 -23.38 -10.70 5.22
C PRO A 318 -22.71 -9.44 5.76
N PHE A 319 -21.67 -9.60 6.57
CA PHE A 319 -20.99 -8.51 7.29
C PHE A 319 -19.79 -7.90 6.56
N LEU A 320 -19.71 -8.12 5.24
CA LEU A 320 -18.72 -7.53 4.35
C LEU A 320 -19.44 -6.74 3.24
N VAL A 321 -18.79 -5.72 2.69
CA VAL A 321 -19.28 -4.94 1.54
C VAL A 321 -18.99 -5.70 0.25
N GLY A 322 -20.03 -6.01 -0.52
CA GLY A 322 -19.90 -6.75 -1.77
C GLY A 322 -19.40 -5.91 -2.96
N LEU A 323 -18.67 -6.54 -3.88
CA LEU A 323 -18.26 -5.97 -5.16
C LEU A 323 -19.22 -6.38 -6.27
N HIS A 324 -19.67 -5.40 -7.05
CA HIS A 324 -20.42 -5.61 -8.30
C HIS A 324 -19.48 -5.75 -9.49
N SER A 325 -18.56 -4.80 -9.69
CA SER A 325 -17.68 -4.76 -10.87
C SER A 325 -16.47 -3.85 -10.69
N CYS A 326 -15.37 -4.16 -11.37
CA CYS A 326 -14.20 -3.28 -11.52
C CYS A 326 -14.04 -2.87 -12.99
N PHE A 327 -13.74 -1.60 -13.23
CA PHE A 327 -13.37 -1.08 -14.56
C PHE A 327 -12.38 0.09 -14.46
N GLN A 328 -11.78 0.48 -15.59
CA GLN A 328 -10.72 1.51 -15.60
C GLN A 328 -10.83 2.46 -16.80
N THR A 329 -10.22 3.64 -16.66
CA THR A 329 -9.89 4.57 -17.74
C THR A 329 -8.36 4.69 -17.85
N GLU A 330 -7.84 5.50 -18.77
CA GLU A 330 -6.40 5.81 -18.84
C GLU A 330 -5.87 6.46 -17.54
N SER A 331 -6.73 7.15 -16.81
CA SER A 331 -6.39 7.96 -15.64
C SER A 331 -6.79 7.34 -14.29
N ARG A 332 -7.75 6.41 -14.24
CA ARG A 332 -8.44 5.99 -13.01
C ARG A 332 -8.79 4.51 -12.96
N LEU A 333 -8.95 4.02 -11.73
CA LEU A 333 -9.56 2.74 -11.39
C LEU A 333 -10.89 3.00 -10.67
N PHE A 334 -11.87 2.14 -10.92
CA PHE A 334 -13.22 2.22 -10.37
C PHE A 334 -13.63 0.87 -9.80
N PHE A 335 -13.95 0.81 -8.51
CA PHE A 335 -14.60 -0.33 -7.87
C PHE A 335 -16.07 0.04 -7.61
N VAL A 336 -16.99 -0.68 -8.26
CA VAL A 336 -18.44 -0.55 -8.03
C VAL A 336 -18.83 -1.55 -6.95
N ILE A 337 -19.27 -1.05 -5.80
CA ILE A 337 -19.52 -1.80 -4.59
C ILE A 337 -20.93 -1.53 -4.07
N GLU A 338 -21.42 -2.41 -3.20
CA GLU A 338 -22.68 -2.27 -2.47
C GLU A 338 -22.79 -0.90 -1.79
N PHE A 339 -23.91 -0.19 -2.00
CA PHE A 339 -24.21 1.04 -1.25
C PHE A 339 -24.82 0.67 0.10
N VAL A 340 -24.23 1.19 1.18
CA VAL A 340 -24.62 0.88 2.56
C VAL A 340 -25.12 2.19 3.21
N PRO A 341 -26.46 2.40 3.34
CA PRO A 341 -27.04 3.73 3.53
C PRO A 341 -27.09 4.22 4.99
N GLY A 342 -26.92 3.35 5.99
CA GLY A 342 -27.04 3.69 7.42
C GLY A 342 -25.89 4.52 7.99
N GLY A 343 -24.93 4.93 7.15
CA GLY A 343 -23.69 5.59 7.54
C GLY A 343 -22.68 4.61 8.15
N ASP A 344 -21.86 5.12 9.05
CA ASP A 344 -20.81 4.37 9.73
C ASP A 344 -20.88 4.46 11.26
N LEU A 345 -20.09 3.63 11.92
CA LEU A 345 -20.05 3.52 13.38
C LEU A 345 -19.36 4.72 14.04
N MET A 346 -18.53 5.50 13.34
CA MET A 346 -17.99 6.78 13.82
C MET A 346 -19.10 7.83 13.91
N PHE A 347 -19.90 8.02 12.85
CA PHE A 347 -21.06 8.92 12.85
C PHE A 347 -22.09 8.51 13.91
N HIS A 348 -22.36 7.20 14.05
CA HIS A 348 -23.21 6.68 15.12
C HIS A 348 -22.64 7.01 16.52
N MET A 349 -21.33 6.83 16.74
CA MET A 349 -20.64 7.18 17.99
C MET A 349 -20.64 8.70 18.28
N GLN A 350 -20.48 9.55 17.27
CA GLN A 350 -20.57 11.01 17.44
C GLN A 350 -21.94 11.45 17.95
N ARG A 351 -23.02 10.80 17.47
CA ARG A 351 -24.41 11.07 17.91
C ARG A 351 -24.71 10.48 19.29
N GLN A 352 -24.40 9.20 19.53
CA GLN A 352 -24.72 8.50 20.79
C GLN A 352 -23.76 8.82 21.94
N ARG A 353 -22.54 9.29 21.64
CA ARG A 353 -21.39 9.48 22.54
C ARG A 353 -20.85 8.23 23.22
N LYS A 354 -21.69 7.27 23.60
CA LYS A 354 -21.32 6.01 24.26
C LYS A 354 -22.45 5.00 24.08
N LEU A 355 -22.13 3.76 23.68
CA LEU A 355 -23.12 2.70 23.53
C LEU A 355 -23.35 1.91 24.82
N PRO A 356 -24.55 1.32 25.01
CA PRO A 356 -24.76 0.25 25.99
C PRO A 356 -23.91 -0.98 25.65
N GLU A 357 -23.54 -1.77 26.68
CA GLU A 357 -22.75 -2.99 26.48
C GLU A 357 -23.42 -4.02 25.56
N ASP A 358 -24.75 -4.02 25.49
CA ASP A 358 -25.51 -4.93 24.62
C ASP A 358 -25.43 -4.54 23.14
N HIS A 359 -25.41 -3.23 22.83
CA HIS A 359 -25.19 -2.73 21.47
C HIS A 359 -23.76 -3.00 21.04
N ALA A 360 -22.79 -2.68 21.91
CA ALA A 360 -21.38 -2.93 21.66
C ALA A 360 -21.06 -4.42 21.48
N ARG A 361 -21.82 -5.31 22.14
CA ARG A 361 -21.73 -6.77 21.95
C ARG A 361 -22.29 -7.22 20.62
N PHE A 362 -23.45 -6.71 20.21
CA PHE A 362 -24.05 -7.06 18.92
C PHE A 362 -23.08 -6.73 17.77
N TYR A 363 -22.64 -5.46 17.68
CA TYR A 363 -21.71 -5.04 16.63
C TYR A 363 -20.37 -5.79 16.70
N SER A 364 -19.78 -6.01 17.90
CA SER A 364 -18.52 -6.76 17.99
C SER A 364 -18.65 -8.25 17.65
N SER A 365 -19.81 -8.87 17.86
CA SER A 365 -20.07 -10.24 17.40
C SER A 365 -20.14 -10.34 15.88
N GLU A 366 -20.76 -9.39 15.20
CA GLU A 366 -20.77 -9.34 13.73
C GLU A 366 -19.38 -9.07 13.16
N ILE A 367 -18.59 -8.17 13.78
CA ILE A 367 -17.18 -7.93 13.41
C ILE A 367 -16.32 -9.19 13.65
N ILE A 368 -16.53 -9.95 14.73
CA ILE A 368 -15.82 -11.22 14.98
C ILE A 368 -16.09 -12.23 13.85
N LEU A 369 -17.34 -12.33 13.39
CA LEU A 369 -17.71 -13.20 12.27
C LEU A 369 -17.08 -12.72 10.95
N ALA A 370 -17.12 -11.40 10.67
CA ALA A 370 -16.49 -10.80 9.49
C ALA A 370 -14.97 -11.02 9.44
N LEU A 371 -14.28 -10.82 10.56
CA LEU A 371 -12.84 -11.04 10.68
C LEU A 371 -12.48 -12.53 10.58
N HIS A 372 -13.22 -13.42 11.26
CA HIS A 372 -12.99 -14.87 11.16
C HIS A 372 -13.11 -15.37 9.72
N PHE A 373 -14.12 -14.91 8.96
CA PHE A 373 -14.28 -15.24 7.54
C PHE A 373 -13.08 -14.83 6.67
N LEU A 374 -12.46 -13.67 6.97
CA LEU A 374 -11.25 -13.20 6.29
C LEU A 374 -10.01 -14.01 6.73
N HIS A 375 -9.85 -14.24 8.03
CA HIS A 375 -8.75 -15.01 8.62
C HIS A 375 -8.74 -16.45 8.12
N SER A 376 -9.92 -17.09 8.01
CA SER A 376 -10.09 -18.45 7.45
C SER A 376 -9.77 -18.55 5.95
N ARG A 377 -9.52 -17.43 5.28
CA ARG A 377 -9.08 -17.33 3.87
C ARG A 377 -7.62 -16.86 3.74
N GLY A 378 -6.93 -16.70 4.88
CA GLY A 378 -5.55 -16.20 4.91
C GLY A 378 -5.44 -14.71 4.63
N ILE A 379 -6.42 -13.91 5.05
CA ILE A 379 -6.52 -12.47 4.83
C ILE A 379 -6.50 -11.76 6.19
N ILE A 380 -5.48 -10.95 6.47
CA ILE A 380 -5.47 -9.99 7.60
C ILE A 380 -6.08 -8.66 7.11
N TYR A 381 -6.95 -8.02 7.88
CA TYR A 381 -7.68 -6.82 7.45
C TYR A 381 -6.89 -5.51 7.66
N ARG A 382 -6.26 -5.34 8.83
CA ARG A 382 -5.27 -4.31 9.21
C ARG A 382 -5.70 -2.84 9.27
N ASP A 383 -6.97 -2.52 8.98
CA ASP A 383 -7.50 -1.15 9.16
C ASP A 383 -8.93 -1.14 9.74
N LEU A 384 -9.16 -1.97 10.76
CA LEU A 384 -10.39 -1.89 11.55
C LEU A 384 -10.39 -0.63 12.41
N LYS A 385 -11.38 0.23 12.16
CA LYS A 385 -11.67 1.48 12.87
C LYS A 385 -13.16 1.80 12.76
N LEU A 386 -13.66 2.71 13.59
CA LEU A 386 -15.09 3.09 13.59
C LEU A 386 -15.60 3.53 12.21
N ASP A 387 -14.78 4.25 11.45
CA ASP A 387 -15.10 4.79 10.11
C ASP A 387 -15.23 3.70 9.03
N ASN A 388 -14.57 2.55 9.22
CA ASN A 388 -14.59 1.43 8.27
C ASN A 388 -15.65 0.35 8.63
N VAL A 389 -16.43 0.57 9.70
CA VAL A 389 -17.58 -0.27 10.07
C VAL A 389 -18.85 0.46 9.64
N LEU A 390 -19.35 0.15 8.45
CA LEU A 390 -20.60 0.70 7.93
C LEU A 390 -21.81 0.04 8.59
N ILE A 391 -22.96 0.70 8.58
CA ILE A 391 -24.24 0.18 9.10
C ILE A 391 -25.25 0.14 7.94
N ASP A 392 -25.88 -1.00 7.69
CA ASP A 392 -26.90 -1.13 6.63
C ASP A 392 -28.29 -0.64 7.06
N ALA A 393 -29.25 -0.64 6.11
CA ALA A 393 -30.59 -0.10 6.32
C ALA A 393 -31.38 -0.83 7.43
N GLU A 394 -31.06 -2.09 7.70
CA GLU A 394 -31.67 -2.86 8.79
C GLU A 394 -30.98 -2.62 10.14
N GLY A 395 -29.70 -2.25 10.13
CA GLY A 395 -28.88 -1.94 11.31
C GLY A 395 -27.74 -2.91 11.58
N HIS A 396 -27.46 -3.86 10.69
CA HIS A 396 -26.31 -4.76 10.79
C HIS A 396 -25.03 -4.08 10.27
N VAL A 397 -23.86 -4.53 10.71
CA VAL A 397 -22.58 -3.93 10.28
C VAL A 397 -22.00 -4.56 9.01
N LYS A 398 -21.26 -3.76 8.24
CA LYS A 398 -20.45 -4.22 7.09
C LYS A 398 -19.05 -3.60 7.13
N LEU A 399 -18.01 -4.43 7.14
CA LEU A 399 -16.62 -3.94 7.01
C LEU A 399 -16.35 -3.51 5.56
N THR A 400 -15.72 -2.35 5.37
CA THR A 400 -15.37 -1.78 4.05
C THR A 400 -13.86 -1.53 3.89
N ASP A 401 -13.45 -0.87 2.80
CA ASP A 401 -12.07 -0.46 2.45
C ASP A 401 -10.99 -1.54 2.64
N TYR A 402 -11.01 -2.55 1.76
CA TYR A 402 -10.05 -3.67 1.80
C TYR A 402 -8.63 -3.31 1.33
N GLY A 403 -8.35 -2.06 0.99
CA GLY A 403 -7.03 -1.63 0.52
C GLY A 403 -5.88 -2.03 1.47
N MET A 404 -6.07 -1.89 2.78
CA MET A 404 -5.03 -2.24 3.76
C MET A 404 -4.86 -3.75 3.99
N CYS A 405 -5.63 -4.63 3.35
CA CYS A 405 -5.59 -6.07 3.60
C CYS A 405 -4.24 -6.73 3.29
N LYS A 406 -4.04 -7.95 3.81
CA LYS A 406 -2.92 -8.82 3.49
C LYS A 406 -3.37 -10.27 3.30
N GLU A 407 -3.45 -10.69 2.05
CA GLU A 407 -3.75 -12.07 1.66
C GLU A 407 -2.52 -12.99 1.68
N ASN A 408 -2.79 -14.29 1.47
CA ASN A 408 -1.82 -15.38 1.37
C ASN A 408 -1.03 -15.62 2.66
N ILE A 409 -1.70 -15.46 3.80
CA ILE A 409 -1.19 -15.79 5.13
C ILE A 409 -1.74 -17.18 5.52
N GLY A 410 -0.92 -18.22 5.41
CA GLY A 410 -1.24 -19.56 5.89
C GLY A 410 -1.07 -19.70 7.41
N PRO A 411 -1.39 -20.89 7.97
CA PRO A 411 -1.22 -21.16 9.40
C PRO A 411 0.25 -21.00 9.84
N GLY A 412 0.52 -19.96 10.64
CA GLY A 412 1.87 -19.61 11.10
C GLY A 412 2.69 -18.72 10.15
N ASP A 413 2.15 -18.31 9.00
CA ASP A 413 2.75 -17.25 8.18
C ASP A 413 2.55 -15.87 8.84
N VAL A 414 3.47 -14.95 8.57
CA VAL A 414 3.53 -13.61 9.19
C VAL A 414 3.95 -12.53 8.18
N THR A 415 3.78 -11.26 8.54
CA THR A 415 4.22 -10.12 7.73
C THR A 415 4.78 -8.97 8.58
N ALA A 416 5.66 -8.16 7.97
CA ALA A 416 6.41 -7.08 8.63
C ALA A 416 5.98 -5.66 8.18
N THR A 417 4.77 -5.50 7.63
CA THR A 417 4.38 -4.23 7.00
C THR A 417 3.88 -3.25 8.05
N PHE A 418 4.60 -2.15 8.29
CA PHE A 418 4.05 -1.03 9.08
C PHE A 418 2.90 -0.35 8.31
N CYS A 419 1.68 -0.44 8.85
CA CYS A 419 0.43 0.10 8.29
C CYS A 419 -0.71 0.08 9.35
N GLY A 420 -1.86 0.66 8.99
CA GLY A 420 -3.04 0.80 9.85
C GLY A 420 -3.23 2.23 10.39
N THR A 421 -4.45 2.57 10.80
CA THR A 421 -4.77 3.89 11.38
C THR A 421 -4.19 4.05 12.80
N PRO A 422 -3.45 5.13 13.14
CA PRO A 422 -2.62 5.24 14.35
C PRO A 422 -3.24 4.79 15.69
N ASN A 423 -4.50 5.16 15.97
CA ASN A 423 -5.20 4.77 17.21
C ASN A 423 -5.45 3.25 17.34
N TYR A 424 -5.40 2.49 16.24
CA TYR A 424 -5.73 1.07 16.18
C TYR A 424 -4.50 0.17 15.94
N ILE A 425 -3.31 0.75 15.73
CA ILE A 425 -2.09 -0.02 15.47
C ILE A 425 -1.74 -0.89 16.69
N ALA A 426 -1.46 -2.17 16.44
CA ALA A 426 -1.13 -3.15 17.47
C ALA A 426 0.31 -2.97 18.00
N PRO A 427 0.59 -3.27 19.29
CA PRO A 427 1.91 -3.09 19.90
C PRO A 427 3.03 -3.83 19.15
N GLU A 428 2.76 -5.00 18.58
CA GLU A 428 3.72 -5.75 17.78
C GLU A 428 4.17 -4.99 16.51
N ILE A 429 3.25 -4.31 15.81
CA ILE A 429 3.56 -3.48 14.64
C ILE A 429 4.47 -2.31 15.04
N LEU A 430 4.19 -1.69 16.20
CA LEU A 430 4.97 -0.55 16.72
C LEU A 430 6.37 -0.95 17.19
N ARG A 431 6.58 -2.20 17.61
CA ARG A 431 7.91 -2.76 17.90
C ARG A 431 8.68 -3.18 16.64
N GLY A 432 8.02 -3.23 15.48
CA GLY A 432 8.59 -3.79 14.25
C GLY A 432 8.69 -5.32 14.25
N GLU A 433 7.84 -6.00 15.03
CA GLU A 433 7.75 -7.46 15.09
C GLU A 433 6.99 -8.00 13.87
N ASP A 434 7.34 -9.21 13.42
CA ASP A 434 6.55 -9.96 12.44
C ASP A 434 5.19 -10.35 13.04
N TYR A 435 4.08 -10.05 12.35
CA TYR A 435 2.72 -10.22 12.87
C TYR A 435 1.80 -11.02 11.94
N GLY A 436 0.74 -11.59 12.52
CA GLY A 436 -0.33 -12.31 11.83
C GLY A 436 -1.71 -11.70 12.11
N PHE A 437 -2.74 -12.54 12.21
CA PHE A 437 -4.13 -12.13 12.49
C PHE A 437 -4.34 -11.40 13.83
N SER A 438 -3.36 -11.44 14.75
CA SER A 438 -3.42 -10.85 16.10
C SER A 438 -3.75 -9.35 16.10
N VAL A 439 -3.36 -8.64 15.05
CA VAL A 439 -3.48 -7.18 14.95
C VAL A 439 -4.94 -6.73 14.78
N ASP A 440 -5.76 -7.52 14.10
CA ASP A 440 -7.19 -7.24 13.92
C ASP A 440 -7.96 -7.43 15.25
N TRP A 441 -7.57 -8.43 16.04
CA TRP A 441 -8.15 -8.67 17.37
C TRP A 441 -7.77 -7.58 18.39
N TRP A 442 -6.58 -6.98 18.25
CA TRP A 442 -6.23 -5.77 19.02
C TRP A 442 -7.10 -4.58 18.61
N ALA A 443 -7.24 -4.31 17.30
CA ALA A 443 -8.04 -3.21 16.79
C ALA A 443 -9.52 -3.36 17.19
N LEU A 444 -10.06 -4.58 17.21
CA LEU A 444 -11.38 -4.88 17.76
C LEU A 444 -11.45 -4.54 19.26
N GLY A 445 -10.42 -4.84 20.04
CA GLY A 445 -10.32 -4.43 21.44
C GLY A 445 -10.38 -2.92 21.64
N VAL A 446 -9.75 -2.14 20.76
CA VAL A 446 -9.78 -0.67 20.77
C VAL A 446 -11.19 -0.17 20.43
N LEU A 447 -11.76 -0.67 19.33
CA LEU A 447 -13.10 -0.30 18.86
C LEU A 447 -14.19 -0.66 19.89
N MET A 448 -14.08 -1.82 20.54
CA MET A 448 -14.93 -2.21 21.67
C MET A 448 -14.76 -1.29 22.89
N TYR A 449 -13.55 -0.81 23.18
CA TYR A 449 -13.33 0.18 24.24
C TYR A 449 -14.02 1.49 23.87
N GLU A 450 -13.86 1.97 22.64
CA GLU A 450 -14.47 3.22 22.18
C GLU A 450 -15.99 3.18 22.25
N MET A 451 -16.62 2.12 21.72
CA MET A 451 -18.07 1.90 21.84
C MET A 451 -18.54 1.96 23.30
N MET A 452 -17.85 1.25 24.21
CA MET A 452 -18.27 1.12 25.61
C MET A 452 -17.78 2.26 26.53
N ALA A 453 -16.81 3.08 26.13
CA ALA A 453 -16.26 4.16 26.97
C ALA A 453 -16.56 5.57 26.44
N GLY A 454 -16.88 5.70 25.14
CA GLY A 454 -17.14 6.97 24.47
C GLY A 454 -15.91 7.80 24.12
N ARG A 455 -14.73 7.15 24.07
CA ARG A 455 -13.41 7.75 23.82
C ARG A 455 -12.35 6.67 23.59
N SER A 456 -11.16 7.03 23.09
CA SER A 456 -10.05 6.09 22.89
C SER A 456 -9.49 5.56 24.23
N PRO A 457 -9.01 4.30 24.29
CA PRO A 457 -8.29 3.76 25.45
C PRO A 457 -6.96 4.47 25.74
N PHE A 458 -6.44 5.25 24.79
CA PHE A 458 -5.14 5.93 24.88
C PHE A 458 -5.26 7.38 25.36
N ASP A 459 -6.43 8.02 25.19
CA ASP A 459 -6.73 9.41 25.54
C ASP A 459 -6.25 9.82 26.95
N ILE A 460 -5.37 10.83 27.00
CA ILE A 460 -4.88 11.37 28.27
C ILE A 460 -5.81 12.49 28.76
N VAL A 461 -6.79 12.11 29.58
CA VAL A 461 -7.62 13.06 30.34
C VAL A 461 -6.71 13.97 31.18
N GLY A 462 -6.55 15.22 30.74
CA GLY A 462 -5.73 16.25 31.40
C GLY A 462 -4.52 16.77 30.62
N ALA A 463 -4.19 16.22 29.45
CA ALA A 463 -2.99 16.59 28.67
C ALA A 463 -3.14 17.80 27.74
N ALA A 464 -4.33 18.40 27.62
CA ALA A 464 -4.72 19.35 26.56
C ALA A 464 -4.10 20.77 26.66
N GLY A 465 -2.83 20.87 27.07
CA GLY A 465 -2.07 22.13 27.16
C GLY A 465 -0.59 22.02 26.75
N ASP A 466 -0.15 20.85 26.27
CA ASP A 466 1.23 20.59 25.85
C ASP A 466 1.26 20.16 24.36
N PRO A 467 1.88 20.94 23.45
CA PRO A 467 1.92 20.62 22.03
C PRO A 467 2.60 19.28 21.71
N ASP A 468 3.62 18.88 22.47
CA ASP A 468 4.40 17.67 22.18
C ASP A 468 3.60 16.38 22.47
N GLN A 469 2.58 16.48 23.33
CA GLN A 469 1.67 15.38 23.70
C GLN A 469 0.57 15.11 22.65
N ASN A 470 0.49 15.91 21.58
CA ASN A 470 -0.41 15.69 20.43
C ASN A 470 0.28 14.99 19.24
N THR A 471 1.46 14.39 19.44
CA THR A 471 2.23 13.73 18.37
C THR A 471 1.94 12.23 18.23
N GLU A 472 2.06 11.69 17.01
CA GLU A 472 1.93 10.25 16.75
C GLU A 472 2.99 9.43 17.52
N ASP A 473 4.24 9.91 17.57
CA ASP A 473 5.32 9.26 18.33
C ASP A 473 4.94 9.12 19.84
N TYR A 474 4.23 10.10 20.43
CA TYR A 474 3.72 10.01 21.80
C TYR A 474 2.53 9.05 21.95
N LEU A 475 1.61 9.02 20.98
CA LEU A 475 0.53 8.02 20.91
C LEU A 475 1.10 6.59 20.85
N PHE A 476 2.13 6.36 20.04
CA PHE A 476 2.80 5.06 19.93
C PHE A 476 3.47 4.66 21.26
N GLN A 477 4.12 5.60 21.96
CA GLN A 477 4.63 5.35 23.32
C GLN A 477 3.50 4.97 24.29
N ILE A 478 2.35 5.66 24.26
CA ILE A 478 1.17 5.31 25.07
C ILE A 478 0.70 3.88 24.76
N ILE A 479 0.59 3.52 23.48
CA ILE A 479 0.15 2.19 23.04
C ILE A 479 1.13 1.11 23.53
N LEU A 480 2.43 1.35 23.48
CA LEU A 480 3.49 0.41 23.89
C LEU A 480 3.62 0.25 25.41
N GLU A 481 3.62 1.35 26.17
CA GLU A 481 4.03 1.34 27.59
C GLU A 481 2.85 1.39 28.57
N LYS A 482 1.79 2.13 28.23
CA LYS A 482 0.76 2.51 29.21
C LYS A 482 -0.22 1.37 29.48
N GLN A 483 -0.49 1.08 30.76
CA GLN A 483 -1.57 0.18 31.13
C GLN A 483 -2.93 0.84 30.88
N ILE A 484 -3.75 0.23 30.02
CA ILE A 484 -5.08 0.72 29.67
C ILE A 484 -6.01 0.61 30.88
N ARG A 485 -6.73 1.70 31.19
CA ARG A 485 -7.62 1.79 32.35
C ARG A 485 -9.07 1.61 31.92
N ILE A 486 -9.66 0.46 32.27
CA ILE A 486 -11.09 0.20 32.03
C ILE A 486 -11.95 1.10 32.96
N PRO A 487 -13.00 1.77 32.45
CA PRO A 487 -13.92 2.54 33.28
C PRO A 487 -14.63 1.68 34.33
N ARG A 488 -14.77 2.18 35.57
CA ARG A 488 -15.49 1.49 36.67
C ARG A 488 -17.01 1.36 36.43
N SER A 489 -17.53 2.01 35.40
CA SER A 489 -18.92 1.95 34.96
C SER A 489 -19.21 0.82 33.98
N LEU A 490 -18.21 0.00 33.63
CA LEU A 490 -18.39 -1.22 32.84
C LEU A 490 -18.50 -2.46 33.73
N SER A 491 -19.25 -3.44 33.25
CA SER A 491 -19.44 -4.73 33.90
C SER A 491 -18.13 -5.52 33.98
N VAL A 492 -18.07 -6.49 34.91
CA VAL A 492 -16.93 -7.41 35.02
C VAL A 492 -16.72 -8.19 33.71
N LYS A 493 -17.79 -8.44 32.94
CA LYS A 493 -17.72 -9.12 31.63
C LYS A 493 -17.06 -8.24 30.57
N ALA A 494 -17.50 -6.99 30.42
CA ALA A 494 -16.89 -6.01 29.52
C ALA A 494 -15.43 -5.71 29.91
N ALA A 495 -15.17 -5.54 31.20
CA ALA A 495 -13.82 -5.36 31.72
C ALA A 495 -12.90 -6.58 31.55
N SER A 496 -13.47 -7.79 31.39
CA SER A 496 -12.73 -9.01 31.04
C SER A 496 -12.41 -9.05 29.55
N VAL A 497 -13.40 -8.90 28.67
CA VAL A 497 -13.20 -9.02 27.21
C VAL A 497 -12.21 -7.95 26.70
N LEU A 498 -12.36 -6.71 27.17
CA LEU A 498 -11.45 -5.61 26.81
C LEU A 498 -10.00 -5.90 27.22
N LYS A 499 -9.76 -6.49 28.39
CA LYS A 499 -8.40 -6.82 28.85
C LYS A 499 -7.75 -7.94 28.04
N GLN A 500 -8.53 -8.87 27.50
CA GLN A 500 -8.00 -10.01 26.75
C GLN A 500 -7.75 -9.68 25.28
N PHE A 501 -8.59 -8.85 24.64
CA PHE A 501 -8.28 -8.30 23.31
C PHE A 501 -7.17 -7.24 23.36
N LEU A 502 -7.16 -6.36 24.37
CA LEU A 502 -6.11 -5.35 24.55
C LEU A 502 -4.88 -5.89 25.30
N ASN A 503 -4.55 -7.17 25.14
CA ASN A 503 -3.28 -7.69 25.65
C ASN A 503 -2.13 -7.23 24.75
N LYS A 504 -1.07 -6.71 25.39
CA LYS A 504 0.14 -6.19 24.73
C LYS A 504 1.06 -7.30 24.21
N ASP A 505 0.90 -8.51 24.71
CA ASP A 505 1.47 -9.73 24.15
C ASP A 505 0.42 -10.37 23.20
N PRO A 506 0.73 -10.59 21.90
CA PRO A 506 -0.20 -11.22 20.98
C PRO A 506 -0.41 -12.73 21.24
N ALA A 507 0.52 -13.44 21.88
CA ALA A 507 0.36 -14.86 22.19
C ALA A 507 -0.67 -15.11 23.31
N GLU A 508 -0.77 -14.15 24.24
CA GLU A 508 -1.71 -14.17 25.37
C GLU A 508 -2.99 -13.33 25.08
N ARG A 509 -3.26 -13.02 23.80
CA ARG A 509 -4.41 -12.20 23.36
C ARG A 509 -5.58 -13.08 22.91
N LEU A 510 -6.81 -12.68 23.27
CA LEU A 510 -8.02 -13.36 22.82
C LEU A 510 -8.12 -13.34 21.28
N GLY A 511 -8.53 -14.45 20.68
CA GLY A 511 -8.56 -14.65 19.23
C GLY A 511 -7.23 -15.09 18.59
N CYS A 512 -6.13 -15.19 19.36
CA CYS A 512 -4.78 -15.40 18.81
C CYS A 512 -4.21 -16.81 18.98
N ARG A 513 -5.06 -17.84 19.08
CA ARG A 513 -4.59 -19.24 19.02
C ARG A 513 -4.07 -19.58 17.62
N VAL A 514 -3.22 -20.62 17.54
CA VAL A 514 -2.68 -21.15 16.27
C VAL A 514 -3.80 -21.74 15.39
N ASP A 515 -4.81 -22.33 16.01
CA ASP A 515 -6.03 -22.78 15.32
C ASP A 515 -7.10 -21.68 15.41
N ILE A 516 -7.58 -21.25 14.24
CA ILE A 516 -8.49 -20.10 14.06
C ILE A 516 -9.93 -20.47 14.49
N ASP A 517 -10.31 -21.74 14.41
CA ASP A 517 -11.63 -22.21 14.82
C ASP A 517 -11.67 -22.47 16.33
N GLU A 518 -10.60 -22.97 16.94
CA GLU A 518 -10.45 -22.92 18.41
C GLU A 518 -10.45 -21.48 18.93
N ALA A 519 -9.76 -20.55 18.24
CA ALA A 519 -9.77 -19.14 18.60
C ALA A 519 -11.19 -18.53 18.57
N LEU A 520 -11.98 -18.88 17.55
CA LEU A 520 -13.39 -18.48 17.47
C LEU A 520 -14.21 -19.10 18.61
N ILE A 521 -14.02 -20.37 18.93
CA ILE A 521 -14.73 -21.04 20.05
C ILE A 521 -14.43 -20.31 21.37
N ASP A 522 -13.16 -19.99 21.68
CA ASP A 522 -12.79 -19.23 22.89
C ASP A 522 -13.47 -17.85 22.94
N MET A 523 -13.60 -17.16 21.79
CA MET A 523 -14.33 -15.89 21.70
C MET A 523 -15.84 -16.08 21.93
N LYS A 524 -16.46 -17.09 21.29
CA LYS A 524 -17.89 -17.41 21.46
C LYS A 524 -18.21 -17.80 22.91
N GLU A 525 -17.31 -18.53 23.57
CA GLU A 525 -17.41 -19.01 24.95
C GLU A 525 -17.05 -17.97 26.02
N HIS A 526 -16.45 -16.83 25.66
CA HIS A 526 -16.09 -15.78 26.62
C HIS A 526 -17.35 -15.26 27.36
N PRO A 527 -17.31 -15.03 28.70
CA PRO A 527 -18.50 -14.68 29.50
C PRO A 527 -19.29 -13.43 29.08
N PHE A 528 -18.70 -12.56 28.24
CA PHE A 528 -19.39 -11.42 27.62
C PHE A 528 -20.39 -11.86 26.54
N PHE A 529 -20.05 -12.87 25.73
CA PHE A 529 -20.83 -13.33 24.59
C PHE A 529 -21.67 -14.59 24.86
N LYS A 530 -21.10 -15.60 25.53
CA LYS A 530 -21.60 -16.99 25.59
C LYS A 530 -23.10 -17.21 25.84
N ASN A 531 -23.70 -16.40 26.73
CA ASN A 531 -25.12 -16.53 27.12
C ASN A 531 -25.98 -15.36 26.58
N SER A 532 -25.45 -14.59 25.63
CA SER A 532 -25.97 -13.29 25.19
C SER A 532 -26.09 -13.18 23.66
N VAL A 533 -25.55 -14.15 22.91
CA VAL A 533 -25.44 -14.14 21.44
C VAL A 533 -25.73 -15.54 20.93
N ASP A 534 -26.77 -15.67 20.11
CA ASP A 534 -26.95 -16.83 19.24
C ASP A 534 -26.13 -16.58 17.97
N TRP A 535 -24.98 -17.25 17.86
CA TRP A 535 -24.03 -17.00 16.78
C TRP A 535 -24.47 -17.54 15.42
N GLU A 536 -25.31 -18.58 15.39
CA GLU A 536 -25.84 -19.12 14.14
C GLU A 536 -26.99 -18.25 13.62
N ALA A 537 -27.90 -17.84 14.50
CA ALA A 537 -28.94 -16.87 14.16
C ALA A 537 -28.36 -15.49 13.78
N LEU A 538 -27.25 -15.07 14.42
CA LEU A 538 -26.57 -13.82 14.06
C LEU A 538 -25.97 -13.91 12.65
N GLU A 539 -25.18 -14.94 12.36
CA GLU A 539 -24.58 -15.14 11.02
C GLU A 539 -25.64 -15.25 9.90
N GLN A 540 -26.84 -15.75 10.21
CA GLN A 540 -27.98 -15.80 9.29
C GLN A 540 -28.81 -14.49 9.23
N ARG A 541 -28.37 -13.39 9.88
CA ARG A 541 -29.09 -12.11 10.05
C ARG A 541 -30.51 -12.26 10.61
N GLN A 542 -30.73 -13.19 11.53
CA GLN A 542 -32.01 -13.45 12.21
C GLN A 542 -32.10 -12.77 13.59
N VAL A 543 -30.98 -12.32 14.17
CA VAL A 543 -30.97 -11.51 15.39
C VAL A 543 -31.21 -10.04 15.02
N ALA A 544 -32.30 -9.45 15.53
CA ALA A 544 -32.65 -8.07 15.22
C ALA A 544 -31.61 -7.06 15.75
N PRO A 545 -31.16 -6.09 14.95
CA PRO A 545 -30.22 -5.05 15.39
C PRO A 545 -30.73 -4.18 16.54
N PRO A 546 -29.82 -3.67 17.41
CA PRO A 546 -30.15 -2.83 18.56
C PRO A 546 -30.40 -1.35 18.19
N TYR A 547 -30.22 -1.00 16.92
CA TYR A 547 -30.40 0.33 16.34
C TYR A 547 -30.93 0.17 14.93
N ASN A 548 -31.97 0.94 14.59
CA ASN A 548 -32.42 1.11 13.21
C ASN A 548 -32.00 2.53 12.78
N PRO A 549 -31.24 2.70 11.68
CA PRO A 549 -30.79 4.01 11.23
C PRO A 549 -31.93 4.95 10.82
N SER A 550 -33.11 4.41 10.51
CA SER A 550 -34.29 5.12 10.00
C SER A 550 -34.12 5.65 8.57
N VAL A 551 -33.44 4.85 7.74
CA VAL A 551 -33.24 5.10 6.30
C VAL A 551 -34.58 5.19 5.56
N GLU A 552 -34.81 6.29 4.86
CA GLU A 552 -36.08 6.56 4.16
C GLU A 552 -36.13 5.98 2.73
N SER A 553 -34.98 5.76 2.08
CA SER A 553 -34.90 5.23 0.71
C SER A 553 -33.56 4.57 0.37
N ASP A 554 -33.50 3.88 -0.77
CA ASP A 554 -32.28 3.32 -1.36
C ASP A 554 -31.24 4.37 -1.79
N ARG A 555 -31.63 5.66 -1.81
CA ARG A 555 -30.81 6.83 -2.16
C ARG A 555 -30.49 7.71 -0.95
N ASP A 556 -30.90 7.33 0.26
CA ASP A 556 -30.79 8.17 1.46
C ASP A 556 -29.32 8.55 1.78
N LEU A 557 -29.15 9.75 2.29
CA LEU A 557 -27.88 10.40 2.57
C LEU A 557 -27.81 11.04 3.97
N GLN A 558 -28.87 10.95 4.80
CA GLN A 558 -28.96 11.60 6.12
C GLN A 558 -27.91 11.13 7.17
N HIS A 559 -27.06 10.17 6.81
CA HIS A 559 -26.00 9.61 7.66
C HIS A 559 -24.58 9.82 7.09
N PHE A 560 -24.46 10.55 5.99
CA PHE A 560 -23.18 10.95 5.39
C PHE A 560 -22.88 12.41 5.73
N ASP A 561 -21.60 12.79 5.75
CA ASP A 561 -21.21 14.16 6.07
C ASP A 561 -21.56 15.11 4.92
N THR A 562 -22.26 16.19 5.24
CA THR A 562 -22.64 17.26 4.31
C THR A 562 -21.45 17.88 3.58
N GLN A 563 -20.25 17.86 4.18
CA GLN A 563 -19.03 18.32 3.50
C GLN A 563 -18.73 17.55 2.20
N PHE A 564 -19.25 16.32 2.06
CA PHE A 564 -19.15 15.51 0.85
C PHE A 564 -20.44 15.56 0.03
N THR A 565 -21.63 15.44 0.66
CA THR A 565 -22.90 15.33 -0.11
C THR A 565 -23.28 16.59 -0.88
N ASP A 566 -22.74 17.75 -0.45
CA ASP A 566 -22.91 19.03 -1.14
C ASP A 566 -21.93 19.20 -2.32
N GLU A 567 -20.92 18.33 -2.46
CA GLU A 567 -20.03 18.33 -3.63
C GLU A 567 -20.74 17.82 -4.89
N ALA A 568 -20.41 18.43 -6.03
CA ALA A 568 -20.78 17.85 -7.31
C ALA A 568 -20.07 16.48 -7.52
N PRO A 569 -20.76 15.48 -8.11
CA PRO A 569 -20.19 14.15 -8.41
C PRO A 569 -19.21 14.15 -9.60
N THR A 570 -18.45 15.24 -9.77
CA THR A 570 -17.49 15.41 -10.85
C THR A 570 -16.18 14.67 -10.56
N LEU A 571 -15.58 14.18 -11.64
CA LEU A 571 -14.18 13.77 -11.66
C LEU A 571 -13.32 15.00 -11.97
N THR A 572 -12.24 15.21 -11.22
CA THR A 572 -11.26 16.25 -11.58
C THR A 572 -10.76 16.01 -13.01
N PRO A 573 -10.61 17.02 -13.87
CA PRO A 573 -10.04 16.84 -15.20
C PRO A 573 -8.67 16.15 -15.15
N ASP A 574 -8.36 15.35 -16.17
CA ASP A 574 -7.11 14.58 -16.21
C ASP A 574 -6.02 15.35 -17.00
N ASP A 575 -4.77 15.25 -16.55
CA ASP A 575 -3.60 15.85 -17.21
C ASP A 575 -2.96 14.84 -18.19
N PRO A 576 -2.97 15.10 -19.52
CA PRO A 576 -2.35 14.21 -20.51
C PRO A 576 -0.85 13.99 -20.28
N SER A 577 -0.15 14.98 -19.72
CA SER A 577 1.27 14.89 -19.38
C SER A 577 1.54 13.97 -18.20
N VAL A 578 0.54 13.72 -17.35
CA VAL A 578 0.60 12.70 -16.28
C VAL A 578 0.19 11.34 -16.84
N ILE A 579 -0.93 11.24 -17.58
CA ILE A 579 -1.37 9.98 -18.22
C ILE A 579 -0.24 9.35 -19.05
N ALA A 580 0.47 10.14 -19.85
CA ALA A 580 1.56 9.67 -20.70
C ALA A 580 2.77 9.07 -19.94
N LYS A 581 2.82 9.17 -18.60
CA LYS A 581 3.85 8.58 -17.73
C LYS A 581 3.40 7.28 -17.06
N ILE A 582 2.11 6.93 -17.13
CA ILE A 582 1.52 5.75 -16.48
C ILE A 582 1.74 4.52 -17.39
N ASP A 583 2.39 3.46 -16.87
CA ASP A 583 2.46 2.18 -17.59
C ASP A 583 1.12 1.45 -17.46
N GLN A 584 0.25 1.66 -18.45
CA GLN A 584 -1.10 1.07 -18.47
C GLN A 584 -1.07 -0.46 -18.36
N SER A 585 0.02 -1.13 -18.76
CA SER A 585 0.15 -2.60 -18.67
C SER A 585 0.32 -3.13 -17.25
N GLU A 586 0.51 -2.26 -16.26
CA GLU A 586 0.50 -2.61 -14.84
C GLU A 586 -0.94 -2.82 -14.30
N PHE A 587 -1.95 -2.37 -15.06
CA PHE A 587 -3.38 -2.54 -14.76
C PHE A 587 -4.10 -3.51 -15.73
N ASP A 588 -3.36 -4.26 -16.56
CA ASP A 588 -3.87 -5.35 -17.41
C ASP A 588 -4.71 -6.35 -16.57
N GLY A 589 -6.01 -6.45 -16.82
CA GLY A 589 -6.89 -7.40 -16.12
C GLY A 589 -7.48 -6.88 -14.79
N PHE A 590 -7.49 -5.57 -14.58
CA PHE A 590 -8.27 -4.95 -13.50
C PHE A 590 -9.77 -5.20 -13.65
N GLU A 591 -10.27 -5.33 -14.87
CA GLU A 591 -11.67 -5.57 -15.21
C GLU A 591 -12.28 -6.77 -14.47
N TYR A 592 -13.49 -6.60 -13.94
CA TYR A 592 -14.26 -7.64 -13.25
C TYR A 592 -15.76 -7.34 -13.30
N VAL A 593 -16.58 -8.38 -13.35
CA VAL A 593 -18.03 -8.31 -13.11
C VAL A 593 -18.41 -9.53 -12.27
N ASN A 594 -19.18 -9.33 -11.20
CA ASN A 594 -19.57 -10.37 -10.27
C ASN A 594 -20.56 -11.35 -10.94
N PRO A 595 -20.19 -12.63 -11.18
CA PRO A 595 -21.03 -13.56 -11.93
C PRO A 595 -22.38 -13.84 -11.27
N LEU A 596 -22.50 -13.63 -9.95
CA LEU A 596 -23.73 -13.86 -9.20
C LEU A 596 -24.69 -12.67 -9.33
N GLN A 597 -24.19 -11.43 -9.39
CA GLN A 597 -25.04 -10.25 -9.59
C GLN A 597 -25.50 -10.13 -11.06
N MET A 598 -24.67 -10.54 -12.03
CA MET A 598 -25.08 -10.66 -13.45
C MET A 598 -26.37 -11.48 -13.64
N SER A 599 -26.57 -12.54 -12.84
CA SER A 599 -27.78 -13.39 -12.93
C SER A 599 -29.09 -12.65 -12.63
N LYS A 600 -29.01 -11.54 -11.89
CA LYS A 600 -30.15 -10.63 -11.65
C LYS A 600 -30.34 -9.64 -12.79
N GLU A 601 -29.28 -9.26 -13.50
CA GLU A 601 -29.37 -8.33 -14.64
C GLU A 601 -29.88 -9.02 -15.92
N ASP A 602 -29.47 -10.27 -16.17
CA ASP A 602 -29.94 -11.11 -17.28
C ASP A 602 -31.40 -11.61 -17.10
N SER A 603 -32.10 -11.21 -16.02
CA SER A 603 -33.47 -11.64 -15.69
C SER A 603 -34.52 -10.51 -15.61
N VAL A 604 -34.22 -9.34 -16.19
CA VAL A 604 -35.11 -8.16 -16.29
C VAL A 604 -35.52 -7.87 -17.74
#